data_AF-A0A2P5B8F8-F1
#
_entry.id   AF-A0A2P5B8F8-F1
#
_cell.length_a   1.000
_cell.length_b   1.000
_cell.length_c   1.000
_cell.angle_alpha   90.00
_cell.angle_beta   90.00
_cell.angle_gamma   90.00
#
_symmetry.space_group_name_H-M   'P 1'
#
loop_
_entity.id
_entity.type
_entity.pdbx_description
1 polymer ?
#
loop_
_entity_poly.entity_id
_entity_poly.type
_entity_poly.pdbx_seq_one_letter_code
_entity_poly.pdbx_strand_id
1 'polypeptide(L)'
;MASNYHYPFTHLTTLSFIFFSFLSITNFSLALTDAEASFIAQRQLLTLPENGDLPNDFEYEFDLVVTFANERLRKAYIALQALKDAIYSDPYNFTGNWVGANVCAYTGVFCAPALDDPKLSVVAGVDLNHADIAGHLPVELGLMTDVALFHLNSNRFCGIIPESFKRLKLMHEFDVSNNRFVGAFPKEF
;
A
#
# COMPACT_ATOMS: atom_id res chain seq x y z
N MET A 1 -45.27 -53.91 56.32
CA MET A 1 -44.48 -55.15 56.26
C MET A 1 -44.28 -55.48 54.79
N ALA A 2 -43.12 -56.03 54.41
CA ALA A 2 -42.51 -55.94 53.07
C ALA A 2 -42.01 -54.51 52.72
N SER A 3 -40.86 -54.29 52.08
CA SER A 3 -39.46 -54.74 52.27
C SER A 3 -38.71 -54.54 50.95
N ASN A 4 -37.72 -53.63 50.91
CA ASN A 4 -36.53 -53.57 50.02
C ASN A 4 -36.73 -53.70 48.47
N TYR A 5 -35.94 -53.15 47.55
CA TYR A 5 -34.67 -52.40 47.54
C TYR A 5 -34.91 -51.12 46.64
N HIS A 6 -33.96 -50.38 46.04
CA HIS A 6 -32.49 -50.41 45.96
C HIS A 6 -31.93 -49.00 45.67
N TYR A 7 -30.65 -48.80 45.96
CA TYR A 7 -29.74 -47.77 45.43
C TYR A 7 -28.44 -48.52 45.07
N PRO A 8 -27.64 -48.13 44.04
CA PRO A 8 -26.90 -46.85 44.13
C PRO A 8 -26.29 -46.25 42.82
N PHE A 9 -25.41 -45.26 43.03
CA PHE A 9 -24.29 -44.78 42.19
C PHE A 9 -24.55 -43.96 40.90
N THR A 10 -24.36 -42.64 41.06
CA THR A 10 -23.54 -41.72 40.23
C THR A 10 -23.60 -41.77 38.70
N HIS A 11 -23.81 -40.60 38.09
CA HIS A 11 -22.67 -39.84 37.54
C HIS A 11 -23.01 -38.36 37.37
N LEU A 12 -22.28 -37.50 38.10
CA LEU A 12 -22.24 -36.06 37.85
C LEU A 12 -21.30 -35.84 36.66
N THR A 13 -21.82 -35.54 35.47
CA THR A 13 -21.00 -35.12 34.33
C THR A 13 -20.93 -33.60 34.29
N THR A 14 -19.73 -33.08 34.58
CA THR A 14 -19.42 -31.66 34.53
C THR A 14 -19.49 -31.15 33.09
N LEU A 15 -20.19 -30.03 32.86
CA LEU A 15 -20.05 -29.29 31.60
C LEU A 15 -18.61 -28.76 31.54
N SER A 16 -17.77 -29.41 30.73
CA SER A 16 -16.46 -28.86 30.39
C SER A 16 -16.66 -27.69 29.43
N PHE A 17 -16.64 -26.47 29.97
CA PHE A 17 -16.42 -25.28 29.15
C PHE A 17 -14.99 -25.35 28.61
N ILE A 18 -14.84 -25.83 27.38
CA ILE A 18 -13.60 -25.69 26.62
C ILE A 18 -13.47 -24.20 26.31
N PHE A 19 -12.74 -23.49 27.18
CA PHE A 19 -12.31 -22.13 26.93
C PHE A 19 -11.28 -22.20 25.79
N PHE A 20 -11.75 -22.01 24.55
CA PHE A 20 -10.88 -21.77 23.41
C PHE A 20 -10.13 -20.45 23.68
N SER A 21 -8.96 -20.57 24.31
CA SER A 21 -7.99 -19.49 24.30
C SER A 21 -7.67 -19.25 22.83
N PHE A 22 -8.14 -18.12 22.29
CA PHE A 22 -7.58 -17.57 21.08
C PHE A 22 -6.10 -17.36 21.36
N LEU A 23 -5.29 -18.32 20.92
CA LEU A 23 -3.89 -18.08 20.63
C LEU A 23 -3.93 -17.01 19.54
N SER A 24 -3.75 -15.75 19.95
CA SER A 24 -3.38 -14.70 19.04
C SER A 24 -2.12 -15.18 18.34
N ILE A 25 -2.28 -15.70 17.12
CA ILE A 25 -1.16 -16.04 16.26
C ILE A 25 -0.49 -14.70 15.99
N THR A 26 0.56 -14.42 16.76
CA THR A 26 1.49 -13.37 16.43
C THR A 26 2.04 -13.74 15.06
N ASN A 27 1.61 -12.99 14.04
CA ASN A 27 2.18 -13.08 12.71
C ASN A 27 3.66 -12.66 12.82
N PHE A 28 4.52 -13.63 13.16
CA PHE A 28 5.96 -13.49 13.06
C PHE A 28 6.28 -13.29 11.59
N SER A 29 6.30 -12.03 11.16
CA SER A 29 6.92 -11.66 9.91
C SER A 29 8.42 -11.92 10.08
N LEU A 30 8.87 -13.09 9.63
CA LEU A 30 10.30 -13.34 9.48
C LEU A 30 10.89 -12.24 8.62
N ALA A 31 11.96 -11.61 9.10
CA ALA A 31 12.74 -10.70 8.28
C ALA A 31 13.37 -11.49 7.12
N LEU A 32 13.40 -10.88 5.93
CA LEU A 32 14.10 -11.44 4.78
C LEU A 32 15.59 -11.56 5.09
N THR A 33 16.24 -12.62 4.59
CA THR A 33 17.70 -12.69 4.59
C THR A 33 18.29 -11.69 3.58
N ASP A 34 19.55 -11.27 3.77
CA ASP A 34 20.24 -10.35 2.85
C ASP A 34 20.26 -10.88 1.40
N ALA A 35 20.33 -12.21 1.23
CA ALA A 35 20.29 -12.86 -0.07
C ALA A 35 18.91 -12.76 -0.74
N GLU A 36 17.82 -13.00 0.00
CA GLU A 36 16.44 -12.84 -0.50
C GLU A 36 16.13 -11.37 -0.80
N ALA A 37 16.56 -10.46 0.09
CA ALA A 37 16.44 -9.02 -0.08
C ALA A 37 17.15 -8.52 -1.34
N SER A 38 18.39 -8.97 -1.56
CA SER A 38 19.17 -8.66 -2.77
C SER A 38 18.51 -9.23 -4.03
N PHE A 39 18.01 -10.47 -3.99
CA PHE A 39 17.30 -11.09 -5.11
C PHE A 39 16.00 -10.36 -5.48
N ILE A 40 15.21 -9.95 -4.48
CA ILE A 40 13.99 -9.15 -4.69
C ILE A 40 14.33 -7.80 -5.31
N ALA A 41 15.33 -7.09 -4.77
CA ALA A 41 15.79 -5.83 -5.32
C ALA A 41 16.27 -5.96 -6.77
N GLN A 42 17.09 -6.98 -7.07
CA GLN A 42 17.57 -7.25 -8.43
C GLN A 42 16.41 -7.55 -9.39
N ARG A 43 15.42 -8.35 -8.97
CA ARG A 43 14.25 -8.66 -9.81
C ARG A 43 13.42 -7.42 -10.14
N GLN A 44 13.22 -6.52 -9.18
CA GLN A 44 12.50 -5.26 -9.42
C GLN A 44 13.31 -4.32 -10.33
N LEU A 45 14.63 -4.21 -10.13
CA LEU A 45 15.50 -3.42 -11.01
C LEU A 45 15.43 -3.88 -12.48
N LEU A 46 15.30 -5.19 -12.73
CA LEU A 46 15.12 -5.75 -14.08
C LEU A 46 13.76 -5.42 -14.73
N THR A 47 12.78 -4.93 -13.97
CA THR A 47 11.48 -4.46 -14.50
C THR A 47 11.43 -2.96 -14.78
N LEU A 48 12.50 -2.21 -14.48
CA LEU A 48 12.55 -0.78 -14.74
C LEU A 48 12.93 -0.49 -16.21
N PRO A 49 12.42 0.60 -16.82
CA PRO A 49 12.92 1.09 -18.10
C PRO A 49 14.43 1.37 -18.05
N GLU A 50 15.12 1.20 -19.17
CA GLU A 50 16.56 1.46 -19.27
C GLU A 50 16.87 2.92 -18.87
N ASN A 51 17.78 3.09 -17.88
CA ASN A 51 18.10 4.34 -17.16
C ASN A 51 17.11 4.82 -16.07
N GLY A 52 15.94 4.19 -15.88
CA GLY A 52 14.97 4.58 -14.84
C GLY A 52 14.32 5.96 -15.03
N ASP A 53 14.64 6.65 -16.12
CA ASP A 53 14.01 7.89 -16.50
C ASP A 53 12.66 7.63 -17.17
N LEU A 54 11.66 8.42 -16.77
CA LEU A 54 10.38 8.45 -17.47
C LEU A 54 10.50 9.56 -18.51
N PRO A 55 10.22 9.31 -19.79
CA PRO A 55 10.21 10.37 -20.81
C PRO A 55 9.33 11.55 -20.37
N ASN A 56 9.71 12.77 -20.76
CA ASN A 56 8.91 13.97 -20.47
C ASN A 56 7.50 13.90 -21.09
N ASP A 57 7.36 13.05 -22.11
CA ASP A 57 6.23 12.76 -22.97
C ASP A 57 5.67 11.34 -22.75
N PHE A 58 5.80 10.76 -21.54
CA PHE A 58 5.19 9.47 -21.21
C PHE A 58 3.64 9.53 -21.27
N GLU A 59 3.08 9.22 -22.43
CA GLU A 59 1.64 9.09 -22.66
C GLU A 59 1.25 7.60 -22.72
N TYR A 60 0.50 7.14 -21.72
CA TYR A 60 -0.16 5.84 -21.80
C TYR A 60 -1.41 5.97 -22.67
N GLU A 61 -1.44 5.27 -23.81
CA GLU A 61 -2.57 5.27 -24.73
C GLU A 61 -3.73 4.45 -24.13
N PHE A 62 -4.76 5.14 -23.63
CA PHE A 62 -6.01 4.49 -23.22
C PHE A 62 -7.21 5.17 -23.87
N ASP A 63 -8.00 4.38 -24.59
CA ASP A 63 -9.08 4.82 -25.47
C ASP A 63 -10.36 5.18 -24.68
N LEU A 64 -10.28 6.28 -23.94
CA LEU A 64 -11.41 7.01 -23.36
C LEU A 64 -10.99 8.48 -23.25
N VAL A 65 -11.82 9.42 -23.73
CA VAL A 65 -11.57 10.86 -23.62
C VAL A 65 -11.85 11.33 -22.18
N VAL A 66 -10.94 10.98 -21.27
CA VAL A 66 -10.97 11.32 -19.85
C VAL A 66 -10.38 12.72 -19.67
N THR A 67 -11.24 13.73 -19.48
CA THR A 67 -10.80 15.11 -19.28
C THR A 67 -10.39 15.35 -17.83
N PHE A 68 -9.09 15.62 -17.61
CA PHE A 68 -8.55 16.05 -16.32
C PHE A 68 -8.64 17.57 -16.17
N ALA A 69 -8.83 18.06 -14.93
CA ALA A 69 -8.91 19.49 -14.67
C ALA A 69 -7.58 20.23 -14.88
N ASN A 70 -6.45 19.53 -14.81
CA ASN A 70 -5.11 20.02 -15.18
C ASN A 70 -4.15 18.83 -15.42
N GLU A 71 -2.96 19.13 -15.96
CA GLU A 71 -1.93 18.13 -16.29
C GLU A 71 -1.33 17.44 -15.05
N ARG A 72 -1.24 18.12 -13.90
CA ARG A 72 -0.70 17.53 -12.66
C ARG A 72 -1.62 16.42 -12.13
N LEU A 73 -2.94 16.60 -12.24
CA LEU A 73 -3.91 15.55 -11.95
C LEU A 73 -3.90 14.41 -12.98
N ARG A 74 -3.60 14.68 -14.27
CA ARG A 74 -3.34 13.62 -15.27
C ARG A 74 -2.11 12.80 -14.89
N LYS A 75 -1.02 13.45 -14.49
CA LYS A 75 0.22 12.79 -14.01
C LYS A 75 -0.01 11.97 -12.74
N ALA A 76 -0.77 12.50 -11.79
CA ALA A 76 -1.16 11.77 -10.58
C ALA A 76 -2.08 10.58 -10.88
N TYR A 77 -2.99 10.69 -11.86
CA TYR A 77 -3.79 9.55 -12.33
C TYR A 77 -2.90 8.42 -12.86
N ILE A 78 -1.95 8.71 -13.75
CA ILE A 78 -1.01 7.72 -14.31
C ILE A 78 -0.23 7.03 -13.18
N ALA A 79 0.32 7.82 -12.25
CA ALA A 79 1.05 7.32 -11.09
C ALA A 79 0.22 6.39 -10.18
N LEU A 80 -1.03 6.76 -9.89
CA LEU A 80 -1.91 6.00 -9.00
C LEU A 80 -2.52 4.76 -9.68
N GLN A 81 -2.76 4.78 -10.99
CA GLN A 81 -3.13 3.57 -11.73
C GLN A 81 -1.93 2.59 -11.80
N ALA A 82 -0.72 3.07 -12.07
CA ALA A 82 0.49 2.23 -12.02
C ALA A 82 0.69 1.61 -10.62
N LEU A 83 0.44 2.36 -9.54
CA LEU A 83 0.46 1.81 -8.18
C LEU A 83 -0.64 0.77 -7.97
N LYS A 84 -1.85 0.99 -8.50
CA LYS A 84 -2.95 0.03 -8.44
C LYS A 84 -2.63 -1.29 -9.16
N ASP A 85 -1.98 -1.22 -10.32
CA ASP A 85 -1.52 -2.39 -11.06
C ASP A 85 -0.35 -3.12 -10.36
N ALA A 86 0.46 -2.38 -9.57
CA ALA A 86 1.52 -2.92 -8.72
C ALA A 86 1.01 -3.52 -7.38
N ILE A 87 -0.29 -3.43 -7.08
CA ILE A 87 -0.91 -4.02 -5.89
C ILE A 87 -1.38 -5.45 -6.20
N TYR A 88 -0.87 -6.41 -5.43
CA TYR A 88 -1.19 -7.83 -5.54
C TYR A 88 -2.28 -8.28 -4.55
N SER A 89 -2.52 -7.51 -3.50
CA SER A 89 -3.52 -7.82 -2.46
C SER A 89 -4.00 -6.54 -1.80
N ASP A 90 -5.31 -6.28 -1.90
CA ASP A 90 -6.01 -5.18 -1.20
C ASP A 90 -7.18 -5.80 -0.40
N PRO A 91 -6.94 -6.30 0.82
CA PRO A 91 -7.90 -7.13 1.55
C PRO A 91 -9.14 -6.35 2.01
N TYR A 92 -9.06 -5.02 2.09
CA TYR A 92 -10.16 -4.14 2.48
C TYR A 92 -10.77 -3.38 1.29
N ASN A 93 -10.31 -3.63 0.06
CA ASN A 93 -10.73 -2.92 -1.16
C ASN A 93 -10.55 -1.38 -1.04
N PHE A 94 -9.47 -0.96 -0.37
CA PHE A 94 -9.15 0.43 -0.08
C PHE A 94 -8.98 1.25 -1.36
N THR A 95 -8.32 0.68 -2.37
CA THR A 95 -8.10 1.27 -3.70
C THR A 95 -9.27 1.04 -4.67
N GLY A 96 -10.38 0.45 -4.20
CA GLY A 96 -11.52 0.07 -5.02
C GLY A 96 -12.12 1.23 -5.84
N ASN A 97 -12.18 2.43 -5.27
CA ASN A 97 -12.70 3.64 -5.94
C ASN A 97 -11.68 4.40 -6.80
N TRP A 98 -10.45 3.90 -6.94
CA TRP A 98 -9.42 4.50 -7.80
C TRP A 98 -9.73 4.24 -9.29
N VAL A 99 -10.75 4.91 -9.81
CA VAL A 99 -11.26 4.77 -11.19
C VAL A 99 -11.75 6.14 -11.70
N GLY A 100 -11.42 6.48 -12.95
CA GLY A 100 -11.88 7.71 -13.62
C GLY A 100 -11.14 8.99 -13.23
N ALA A 101 -11.48 10.10 -13.89
CA ALA A 101 -10.71 11.37 -13.85
C ALA A 101 -10.56 12.03 -12.47
N ASN A 102 -11.49 11.77 -11.54
CA ASN A 102 -11.58 12.51 -10.28
C ASN A 102 -10.64 11.92 -9.22
N VAL A 103 -9.34 12.08 -9.44
CA VAL A 103 -8.26 11.60 -8.56
C VAL A 103 -8.44 12.08 -7.12
N CYS A 104 -8.93 13.31 -6.92
CA CYS A 104 -9.17 13.88 -5.59
C CYS A 104 -10.34 13.24 -4.81
N ALA A 105 -11.09 12.31 -5.42
CA ALA A 105 -12.14 11.52 -4.76
C ALA A 105 -11.69 10.07 -4.45
N TYR A 106 -10.44 9.72 -4.74
CA TYR A 106 -9.88 8.40 -4.45
C TYR A 106 -9.62 8.24 -2.95
N THR A 107 -9.91 7.07 -2.38
CA THR A 107 -9.67 6.82 -0.95
C THR A 107 -8.18 6.93 -0.65
N GLY A 108 -7.83 7.66 0.41
CA GLY A 108 -6.45 7.90 0.80
C GLY A 108 -5.71 8.95 -0.04
N VAL A 109 -6.35 9.60 -1.01
CA VAL A 109 -5.73 10.65 -1.84
C VAL A 109 -6.24 12.02 -1.41
N PHE A 110 -5.33 12.94 -1.10
CA PHE A 110 -5.63 14.27 -0.59
C PHE A 110 -5.12 15.34 -1.55
N CYS A 111 -6.04 16.16 -2.06
CA CYS A 111 -5.73 17.29 -2.92
C CYS A 111 -5.72 18.61 -2.16
N ALA A 112 -4.86 19.54 -2.60
CA ALA A 112 -4.77 20.91 -2.11
C ALA A 112 -4.56 21.89 -3.28
N PRO A 113 -4.76 23.21 -3.07
CA PRO A 113 -4.26 24.22 -4.01
C PRO A 113 -2.75 24.11 -4.17
N ALA A 114 -2.25 24.23 -5.41
CA ALA A 114 -0.81 24.21 -5.66
C ALA A 114 -0.11 25.43 -5.03
N LEU A 115 1.14 25.25 -4.62
CA LEU A 115 1.93 26.30 -3.95
C LEU A 115 2.35 27.43 -4.90
N ASP A 116 2.44 27.15 -6.20
CA ASP A 116 2.86 28.08 -7.24
C ASP A 116 1.70 28.70 -8.05
N ASP A 117 0.57 27.99 -8.18
CA ASP A 117 -0.71 28.56 -8.65
C ASP A 117 -1.90 28.02 -7.81
N PRO A 118 -2.46 28.83 -6.89
CA PRO A 118 -3.57 28.38 -6.03
C PRO A 118 -4.90 28.17 -6.78
N LYS A 119 -4.96 28.42 -8.09
CA LYS A 119 -6.09 28.02 -8.94
C LYS A 119 -6.03 26.55 -9.37
N LEU A 120 -4.85 25.94 -9.32
CA LEU A 120 -4.66 24.52 -9.64
C LEU A 120 -4.89 23.67 -8.39
N SER A 121 -5.70 22.63 -8.52
CA SER A 121 -5.80 21.55 -7.53
C SER A 121 -4.80 20.45 -7.89
N VAL A 122 -4.00 20.00 -6.93
CA VAL A 122 -2.95 19.00 -7.08
C VAL A 122 -3.04 17.95 -5.98
N VAL A 123 -2.55 16.73 -6.23
CA VAL A 123 -2.40 15.72 -5.17
C VAL A 123 -1.23 16.14 -4.28
N ALA A 124 -1.54 16.50 -3.04
CA ALA A 124 -0.57 16.96 -2.04
C ALA A 124 -0.27 15.87 -0.99
N GLY A 125 -1.13 14.87 -0.84
CA GLY A 125 -0.92 13.77 0.09
C GLY A 125 -1.50 12.45 -0.39
N VAL A 126 -0.85 11.35 0.02
CA VAL A 126 -1.37 9.98 -0.07
C VAL A 126 -1.20 9.31 1.28
N ASP A 127 -2.28 8.77 1.85
CA ASP A 127 -2.29 8.01 3.11
C ASP A 127 -3.05 6.69 2.90
N LEU A 128 -2.30 5.58 2.92
CA LEU A 128 -2.80 4.20 2.88
C LEU A 128 -2.53 3.46 4.20
N ASN A 129 -2.37 4.19 5.31
CA ASN A 129 -1.97 3.62 6.59
C ASN A 129 -2.93 2.51 7.07
N HIS A 130 -2.38 1.40 7.56
CA HIS A 130 -3.10 0.25 8.11
C HIS A 130 -4.04 -0.49 7.13
N ALA A 131 -3.84 -0.35 5.82
CA ALA A 131 -4.67 -0.98 4.80
C ALA A 131 -4.31 -2.46 4.50
N ASP A 132 -3.24 -3.00 5.10
CA ASP A 132 -2.71 -4.35 4.83
C ASP A 132 -2.49 -4.66 3.33
N ILE A 133 -2.21 -3.64 2.52
CA ILE A 133 -2.01 -3.74 1.07
C ILE A 133 -0.66 -4.40 0.79
N ALA A 134 -0.62 -5.41 -0.08
CA ALA A 134 0.63 -5.99 -0.59
C ALA A 134 0.86 -5.59 -2.06
N GLY A 135 2.09 -5.20 -2.38
CA GLY A 135 2.50 -4.75 -3.71
C GLY A 135 3.94 -4.24 -3.70
N HIS A 136 4.33 -3.45 -4.69
CA HIS A 136 5.58 -2.67 -4.66
C HIS A 136 5.32 -1.23 -5.10
N LEU A 137 6.32 -0.37 -4.95
CA LEU A 137 6.28 1.00 -5.49
C LEU A 137 6.76 0.98 -6.95
N PRO A 138 5.95 1.46 -7.91
CA PRO A 138 6.37 1.64 -9.31
C PRO A 138 7.07 3.00 -9.51
N VAL A 139 7.82 3.16 -10.61
CA VAL A 139 8.61 4.38 -10.88
C VAL A 139 7.74 5.60 -11.19
N GLU A 140 6.54 5.36 -11.72
CA GLU A 140 5.52 6.33 -12.11
C GLU A 140 5.04 7.20 -10.93
N LEU A 141 5.20 6.74 -9.68
CA LEU A 141 4.95 7.57 -8.49
C LEU A 141 5.80 8.85 -8.48
N GLY A 142 6.98 8.85 -9.13
CA GLY A 142 7.82 10.03 -9.33
C GLY A 142 7.21 11.11 -10.24
N LEU A 143 6.04 10.88 -10.85
CA LEU A 143 5.28 11.90 -11.59
C LEU A 143 4.47 12.84 -10.67
N MET A 144 4.25 12.48 -9.41
CA MET A 144 3.44 13.26 -8.47
C MET A 144 4.25 14.33 -7.74
N THR A 145 4.88 15.22 -8.51
CA THR A 145 5.85 16.22 -8.01
C THR A 145 5.34 17.17 -6.92
N ASP A 146 4.02 17.31 -6.80
CA ASP A 146 3.34 18.17 -5.82
C ASP A 146 3.07 17.50 -4.46
N VAL A 147 3.35 16.19 -4.32
CA VAL A 147 3.12 15.46 -3.06
C VAL A 147 4.09 15.90 -1.97
N ALA A 148 3.52 16.26 -0.83
CA ALA A 148 4.23 16.61 0.40
C ALA A 148 4.10 15.54 1.50
N LEU A 149 3.06 14.71 1.48
CA LEU A 149 2.82 13.65 2.48
C LEU A 149 2.63 12.30 1.78
N PHE A 150 3.37 11.27 2.17
CA PHE A 150 3.21 9.93 1.59
C PHE A 150 3.37 8.87 2.69
N HIS A 151 2.23 8.36 3.16
CA HIS A 151 2.14 7.44 4.29
C HIS A 151 1.61 6.07 3.86
N LEU A 152 2.41 5.04 4.14
CA LEU A 152 2.12 3.64 3.86
C LEU A 152 2.31 2.76 5.10
N ASN A 153 2.28 3.32 6.31
CA ASN A 153 2.51 2.58 7.55
C ASN A 153 1.62 1.33 7.65
N SER A 154 2.17 0.24 8.16
CA SER A 154 1.43 -1.00 8.42
C SER A 154 0.75 -1.58 7.18
N ASN A 155 1.58 -1.82 6.16
CA ASN A 155 1.21 -2.51 4.93
C ASN A 155 2.21 -3.63 4.63
N ARG A 156 2.05 -4.29 3.48
CA ARG A 156 2.90 -5.38 2.99
C ARG A 156 3.62 -5.00 1.70
N PHE A 157 3.88 -3.70 1.46
CA PHE A 157 4.70 -3.27 0.32
C PHE A 157 6.12 -3.83 0.45
N CYS A 158 6.66 -4.32 -0.66
CA CYS A 158 8.00 -4.91 -0.73
C CYS A 158 8.85 -4.28 -1.84
N GLY A 159 10.10 -4.72 -1.93
CA GLY A 159 11.04 -4.23 -2.93
C GLY A 159 11.84 -3.01 -2.47
N ILE A 160 12.36 -2.24 -3.42
CA ILE A 160 13.12 -1.01 -3.19
C ILE A 160 12.22 0.24 -3.31
N ILE A 161 12.65 1.34 -2.69
CA ILE A 161 12.11 2.68 -2.97
C ILE A 161 12.68 3.13 -4.32
N PRO A 162 11.85 3.47 -5.34
CA PRO A 162 12.34 3.84 -6.66
C PRO A 162 13.17 5.13 -6.66
N GLU A 163 14.24 5.19 -7.45
CA GLU A 163 15.06 6.40 -7.57
C GLU A 163 14.29 7.61 -8.13
N SER A 164 13.18 7.37 -8.86
CA SER A 164 12.30 8.43 -9.35
C SER A 164 11.68 9.29 -8.25
N PHE A 165 11.65 8.82 -7.00
CA PHE A 165 11.21 9.59 -5.84
C PHE A 165 12.09 10.84 -5.60
N LYS A 166 13.32 10.88 -6.14
CA LYS A 166 14.16 12.10 -6.14
C LYS A 166 13.51 13.30 -6.83
N ARG A 167 12.45 13.10 -7.62
CA ARG A 167 11.67 14.16 -8.28
C ARG A 167 10.63 14.81 -7.35
N LEU A 168 10.30 14.18 -6.23
CA LEU A 168 9.27 14.61 -5.28
C LEU A 168 9.81 15.73 -4.36
N LYS A 169 10.20 16.86 -4.95
CA LYS A 169 10.93 17.95 -4.25
C LYS A 169 10.11 18.72 -3.20
N LEU A 170 8.81 18.46 -3.09
CA LEU A 170 7.96 18.98 -2.02
C LEU A 170 7.69 17.97 -0.89
N MET A 171 8.23 16.74 -0.97
CA MET A 171 8.07 15.71 0.05
C MET A 171 8.56 16.22 1.41
N HIS A 172 7.65 16.28 2.38
CA HIS A 172 7.89 16.72 3.74
C HIS A 172 7.82 15.55 4.73
N GLU A 173 6.88 14.62 4.53
CA GLU A 173 6.69 13.45 5.38
C GLU A 173 6.57 12.19 4.52
N PHE A 174 7.47 11.24 4.75
CA PHE A 174 7.53 9.96 4.03
C PHE A 174 7.59 8.83 5.06
N ASP A 175 6.43 8.21 5.33
CA ASP A 175 6.32 7.10 6.27
C ASP A 175 6.09 5.78 5.53
N VAL A 176 7.12 4.94 5.50
CA VAL A 176 7.07 3.57 4.98
C VAL A 176 7.34 2.52 6.06
N SER A 177 7.20 2.89 7.34
CA SER A 177 7.42 1.99 8.47
C SER A 177 6.43 0.82 8.48
N ASN A 178 6.81 -0.28 9.14
CA ASN A 178 6.04 -1.54 9.16
C ASN A 178 5.61 -2.01 7.75
N ASN A 179 6.61 -2.17 6.86
CA ASN A 179 6.51 -2.76 5.52
C ASN A 179 7.65 -3.77 5.30
N ARG A 180 7.79 -4.28 4.07
CA ARG A 180 8.76 -5.29 3.64
C ARG A 180 9.78 -4.74 2.64
N PHE A 181 10.09 -3.44 2.73
CA PHE A 181 11.09 -2.78 1.89
C PHE A 181 12.50 -3.31 2.18
N VAL A 182 13.33 -3.32 1.15
CA VAL A 182 14.71 -3.82 1.13
C VAL A 182 15.63 -2.89 0.33
N GLY A 183 16.93 -3.14 0.38
CA GLY A 183 17.93 -2.34 -0.32
C GLY A 183 18.32 -1.06 0.40
N ALA A 184 19.11 -0.23 -0.27
CA ALA A 184 19.53 1.07 0.26
C ALA A 184 18.47 2.14 -0.03
N PHE A 185 18.38 3.14 0.86
CA PHE A 185 17.63 4.37 0.57
C PHE A 185 18.28 5.13 -0.61
N PRO A 186 17.51 5.76 -1.52
CA PRO A 186 18.09 6.45 -2.68
C PRO A 186 19.03 7.59 -2.27
N LYS A 187 20.16 7.72 -2.96
CA LYS A 187 21.25 8.65 -2.57
C LYS A 187 20.99 10.13 -2.90
N GLU A 188 19.92 10.43 -3.64
CA GLU A 188 19.59 11.76 -4.20
C GLU A 188 18.23 12.30 -3.72
N PHE A 189 17.71 11.74 -2.62
CA PHE A 189 16.45 12.15 -1.99
C PHE A 189 16.57 13.55 -1.38
#